data_AF-A0A955K8Z1-F1
#
_entry.id   AF-A0A955K8Z1-F1
#
_cell.length_a   1.000
_cell.length_b   1.000
_cell.length_c   1.000
_cell.angle_alpha   90.00
_cell.angle_beta   90.00
_cell.angle_gamma   90.00
#
_symmetry.space_group_name_H-M   'P 1'
#
loop_
_entity.id
_entity.type
_entity.pdbx_description
1 polymer ?
#
loop_
_entity_poly.entity_id
_entity_poly.type
_entity_poly.pdbx_seq_one_letter_code
_entity_poly.pdbx_strand_id
1 'polypeptide(L)'
;NGSPEEIHGILFWQVKNLALVQSSSGQVPGMNPFVYRKTSGFVKNFTQAEIKDIARSLDNMFHNRDTYSTLDIELEKLILAI
;
A
#
# COMPACT_ATOMS: atom_id res chain seq x y z
N ASN A 1 5.42 -13.78 -13.28
CA ASN A 1 6.31 -12.68 -13.68
C ASN A 1 5.84 -11.39 -13.06
N GLY A 2 6.70 -10.79 -12.25
CA GLY A 2 6.58 -9.48 -11.63
C GLY A 2 7.76 -9.40 -10.68
N SER A 3 8.69 -8.45 -10.88
CA SER A 3 9.83 -8.35 -9.96
C SER A 3 9.34 -7.92 -8.57
N PRO A 4 10.08 -8.19 -7.48
CA PRO A 4 9.71 -7.72 -6.16
C PRO A 4 9.44 -6.21 -6.12
N GLU A 5 10.18 -5.42 -6.89
CA GLU A 5 9.98 -3.97 -7.05
C GLU A 5 8.66 -3.61 -7.71
N GLU A 6 8.24 -4.36 -8.73
CA GLU A 6 6.97 -4.14 -9.41
C GLU A 6 5.79 -4.41 -8.47
N ILE A 7 5.86 -5.53 -7.74
CA ILE A 7 4.85 -5.89 -6.73
C ILE A 7 4.80 -4.82 -5.63
N HIS A 8 5.96 -4.44 -5.09
CA HIS A 8 6.08 -3.37 -4.09
C HIS A 8 5.47 -2.06 -4.58
N GLY A 9 5.80 -1.62 -5.80
CA GLY A 9 5.30 -0.37 -6.37
C GLY A 9 3.77 -0.36 -6.50
N ILE A 10 3.19 -1.49 -6.94
CA ILE A 10 1.73 -1.64 -7.02
C ILE A 10 1.11 -1.54 -5.63
N LEU A 11 1.63 -2.28 -4.64
CA LEU A 11 1.11 -2.27 -3.28
C LEU A 11 1.21 -0.88 -2.65
N PHE A 12 2.36 -0.21 -2.81
CA PHE A 12 2.56 1.13 -2.28
C PHE A 12 1.61 2.14 -2.90
N TRP A 13 1.31 2.01 -4.19
CA TRP A 13 0.29 2.83 -4.84
C TRP A 13 -1.12 2.56 -4.29
N GLN A 14 -1.50 1.30 -4.05
CA GLN A 14 -2.79 0.96 -3.43
C GLN A 14 -2.92 1.56 -2.03
N VAL A 15 -1.89 1.46 -1.19
CA VAL A 15 -1.90 2.02 0.17
C VAL A 15 -2.01 3.54 0.16
N LYS A 16 -1.33 4.23 -0.77
CA LYS A 16 -1.51 5.67 -0.97
C LYS A 16 -2.94 6.03 -1.37
N ASN A 17 -3.57 5.24 -2.24
CA ASN A 17 -4.98 5.46 -2.58
C ASN A 17 -5.90 5.28 -1.38
N LEU A 18 -5.69 4.25 -0.56
CA LEU A 18 -6.45 4.06 0.69
C LEU A 18 -6.34 5.30 1.58
N ALA A 19 -5.12 5.83 1.77
CA ALA A 19 -4.90 7.03 2.57
C ALA A 19 -5.63 8.26 1.99
N LEU A 20 -5.53 8.49 0.68
CA LEU A 20 -6.20 9.61 0.01
C LEU A 20 -7.73 9.53 0.15
N VAL A 21 -8.31 8.36 -0.16
CA VAL A 21 -9.75 8.16 -0.10
C VAL A 21 -10.27 8.27 1.33
N GLN A 22 -9.56 7.69 2.32
CA GLN A 22 -9.96 7.78 3.73
C GLN A 22 -10.00 9.22 4.24
N SER A 23 -9.09 10.08 3.75
CA SER A 23 -9.04 11.50 4.10
C SER A 23 -10.04 12.38 3.34
N SER A 24 -10.73 11.84 2.33
CA SER A 24 -11.59 12.59 1.43
C SER A 24 -13.06 12.53 1.82
N SER A 25 -13.79 13.65 1.67
CA SER A 25 -15.22 13.75 2.04
C SER A 25 -16.18 13.45 0.89
N GLY A 26 -15.75 12.80 -0.19
CA GLY A 26 -16.66 12.40 -1.29
C GLY A 26 -16.05 12.30 -2.68
N GLN A 27 -14.91 12.95 -2.93
CA GLN A 27 -14.14 12.79 -4.17
C GLN A 27 -12.66 13.10 -3.95
N VAL A 28 -11.79 12.45 -4.73
CA VAL A 28 -10.36 12.76 -4.81
C VAL A 28 -10.08 13.32 -6.21
N PRO A 29 -9.82 14.63 -6.36
CA PRO A 29 -9.51 15.24 -7.66
C PRO A 29 -8.33 14.54 -8.35
N GLY A 30 -8.46 14.27 -9.66
CA GLY A 30 -7.43 13.60 -10.45
C GLY A 30 -7.38 12.07 -10.31
N MET A 31 -8.13 11.48 -9.37
CA MET A 31 -8.27 10.02 -9.28
C MET A 31 -9.32 9.51 -10.26
N ASN A 32 -9.00 8.44 -10.99
CA ASN A 32 -9.95 7.80 -11.90
C ASN A 32 -11.20 7.28 -11.12
N PRO A 33 -12.44 7.47 -11.63
CA PRO A 33 -13.67 7.02 -10.95
C PRO A 33 -13.69 5.53 -10.59
N PHE A 34 -13.13 4.67 -11.43
CA PHE A 34 -13.01 3.24 -11.14
C PHE A 34 -12.09 2.97 -9.95
N VAL A 35 -10.94 3.64 -9.89
CA VAL A 35 -9.98 3.52 -8.79
C VAL A 35 -10.60 4.04 -7.49
N TYR A 36 -11.27 5.19 -7.53
CA TYR A 36 -11.97 5.74 -6.37
C TYR A 36 -13.03 4.77 -5.87
N ARG A 37 -13.95 4.33 -6.74
CA ARG A 37 -15.03 3.40 -6.34
C ARG A 37 -14.50 2.10 -5.77
N LYS A 38 -13.45 1.52 -6.38
CA LYS A 38 -12.81 0.31 -5.88
C LYS A 38 -12.21 0.57 -4.50
N THR A 39 -11.40 1.60 -4.36
CA THR A 39 -10.70 1.94 -3.12
C THR A 39 -11.68 2.26 -1.99
N SER A 40 -12.74 3.03 -2.24
CA SER A 40 -13.81 3.31 -1.26
C SER A 40 -14.51 2.04 -0.77
N GLY A 41 -14.59 0.99 -1.60
CA GLY A 41 -15.11 -0.30 -1.18
C GLY A 41 -14.23 -1.04 -0.17
N PHE A 42 -12.91 -0.84 -0.22
CA PHE A 42 -11.93 -1.50 0.65
C PHE A 42 -11.48 -0.67 1.85
N VAL A 43 -11.51 0.67 1.75
CA VAL A 43 -10.99 1.58 2.78
C VAL A 43 -11.67 1.38 4.14
N LYS A 44 -12.92 0.90 4.15
CA LYS A 44 -13.69 0.59 5.37
C LYS A 44 -13.10 -0.58 6.19
N ASN A 45 -12.22 -1.39 5.60
CA ASN A 45 -11.59 -2.52 6.28
C ASN A 45 -10.29 -2.13 6.99
N PHE A 46 -9.85 -0.87 6.88
CA PHE A 46 -8.60 -0.39 7.44
C PHE A 46 -8.82 0.88 8.25
N THR A 47 -8.21 0.93 9.42
CA THR A 47 -8.08 2.14 10.23
C THR A 47 -6.99 3.06 9.65
N GLN A 48 -7.00 4.32 10.05
CA GLN A 48 -5.96 5.26 9.65
C GLN A 48 -4.57 4.87 10.18
N ALA A 49 -4.52 4.23 11.35
CA ALA A 49 -3.29 3.74 11.94
C ALA A 49 -2.70 2.60 11.09
N GLU A 50 -3.50 1.59 10.75
CA GLU A 50 -3.06 0.46 9.91
C GLU A 50 -2.55 0.92 8.54
N ILE A 51 -3.26 1.85 7.87
CA ILE A 51 -2.79 2.41 6.59
C ILE A 51 -1.42 3.08 6.74
N LYS A 52 -1.21 3.85 7.81
CA LYS A 52 0.08 4.51 8.08
C LYS A 52 1.19 3.51 8.37
N ASP A 53 0.88 2.46 9.14
CA ASP A 53 1.86 1.43 9.51
C ASP A 53 2.27 0.61 8.28
N ILE A 54 1.32 0.19 7.44
CA ILE A 54 1.60 -0.49 6.17
C ILE A 54 2.43 0.41 5.25
N ALA A 55 2.07 1.70 5.12
CA ALA A 55 2.83 2.65 4.30
C ALA A 55 4.27 2.81 4.78
N ARG A 56 4.49 2.88 6.10
CA ARG A 56 5.82 2.94 6.71
C ARG A 56 6.62 1.66 6.47
N SER A 57 5.99 0.50 6.61
CA SER A 57 6.65 -0.79 6.34
C SER A 57 7.10 -0.90 4.89
N LEU A 58 6.24 -0.50 3.93
CA LEU A 58 6.59 -0.48 2.51
C LEU A 58 7.73 0.50 2.21
N ASP A 59 7.74 1.68 2.81
CA ASP A 59 8.84 2.64 2.65
C ASP A 59 10.16 2.08 3.21
N ASN A 60 10.13 1.53 4.44
CA ASN A 60 11.31 0.98 5.10
C ASN A 60 11.93 -0.20 4.33
N MET A 61 11.13 -1.18 3.91
CA MET A 61 11.65 -2.37 3.20
C MET A 61 12.28 -2.03 1.85
N PHE A 62 11.84 -0.94 1.22
CA PHE A 62 12.42 -0.52 -0.05
C PHE A 62 13.85 0.00 0.11
N HIS A 63 14.12 0.70 1.22
CA HIS A 63 15.40 1.34 1.51
C HIS A 63 16.36 0.43 2.31
N ASN A 64 15.85 -0.45 3.16
CA ASN A 64 16.65 -1.25 4.10
C ASN A 64 16.91 -2.68 3.58
N ARG A 65 17.43 -2.79 2.36
CA ARG A 65 17.75 -4.09 1.75
C ARG A 65 19.15 -4.53 2.13
N ASP A 66 19.29 -5.80 2.53
CA ASP A 66 20.59 -6.44 2.72
C ASP A 66 20.62 -7.88 2.18
N THR A 67 21.75 -8.57 2.33
CA THR A 67 21.97 -9.93 1.81
C THR A 67 21.01 -10.97 2.39
N TYR A 68 20.48 -10.76 3.59
CA TYR A 68 19.57 -11.67 4.29
C TYR A 68 18.12 -11.17 4.33
N SER A 69 17.89 -9.93 3.90
CA SER A 69 16.61 -9.22 3.92
C SER A 69 16.33 -8.62 2.54
N THR A 70 16.11 -9.50 1.57
CA THR A 70 15.73 -9.11 0.22
C THR A 70 14.28 -8.62 0.19
N LEU A 71 13.94 -7.81 -0.83
CA LEU A 71 12.61 -7.19 -0.91
C LEU A 71 11.48 -8.23 -1.01
N ASP A 72 11.70 -9.36 -1.65
CA ASP A 72 10.74 -10.47 -1.72
C ASP A 72 10.44 -11.07 -0.34
N ILE A 73 11.46 -11.28 0.50
CA ILE A 73 11.29 -11.78 1.86
C ILE A 73 10.52 -10.77 2.72
N GLU A 74 10.86 -9.48 2.62
CA GLU A 74 10.17 -8.44 3.41
C GLU A 74 8.72 -8.23 2.96
N LEU A 75 8.45 -8.36 1.66
CA LEU A 75 7.08 -8.35 1.14
C LEU A 75 6.28 -9.56 1.66
N GLU A 76 6.87 -10.75 1.69
CA GLU A 76 6.22 -11.94 2.23
C GLU A 76 5.85 -11.76 3.70
N LYS A 77 6.79 -11.29 4.53
CA LYS A 77 6.54 -10.99 5.95
C LYS A 77 5.41 -9.97 6.14
N LEU A 78 5.40 -8.91 5.33
CA LEU A 78 4.33 -7.91 5.39
C LEU A 78 2.97 -8.52 5.06
N ILE A 79 2.88 -9.32 3.98
CA ILE A 79 1.62 -9.93 3.55
C ILE A 79 1.07 -10.88 4.62
N LEU A 80 1.93 -11.63 5.30
CA LEU A 80 1.53 -12.54 6.38
C LEU A 80 1.10 -11.83 7.67
N ALA A 81 1.47 -10.55 7.84
CA ALA A 81 1.19 -9.77 9.04
C ALA A 81 -0.08 -8.90 8.95
N ILE A 82 -0.67 -8.77 7.75
CA ILE A 82 -1.92 -8.04 7.49
C ILE A 82 -3.11 -8.99 7.62
#